data_AF-A0A924TBD8-F1
#
_entry.id   AF-A0A924TBD8-F1
#
_cell.length_a   1.000
_cell.length_b   1.000
_cell.length_c   1.000
_cell.angle_alpha   90.00
_cell.angle_beta   90.00
_cell.angle_gamma   90.00
#
_symmetry.space_group_name_H-M   'P 1'
#
loop_
_entity.id
_entity.type
_entity.pdbx_description
1 polymer ?
#
loop_
_entity_poly.entity_id
_entity_poly.type
_entity_poly.pdbx_seq_one_letter_code
_entity_poly.pdbx_strand_id
1 'polypeptide(L)' 'DHQHVFINGDSYRSSGRDATLMRRLADARQLDAADAGRVSPQARAMLSDWCEAGWIHAA' A
#
# COMPACT_ATOMS: atom_id res chain seq x y z
N ASP A 1 4.48 -4.14 17.87
CA ASP A 1 3.15 -3.72 17.39
C ASP A 1 3.30 -2.49 16.48
N HIS A 2 3.81 -2.67 15.26
CA HIS A 2 4.13 -1.58 14.31
C HIS A 2 3.97 -2.03 12.84
N GLN A 3 3.25 -3.13 12.60
CA GLN A 3 3.33 -3.88 11.33
C GLN A 3 1.99 -4.04 10.61
N HIS A 4 0.93 -3.39 11.09
CA HIS A 4 -0.40 -3.50 10.47
C HIS A 4 -0.78 -2.16 9.85
N VAL A 5 -0.94 -2.14 8.53
CA VAL A 5 -1.60 -1.05 7.83
C VAL A 5 -3.04 -1.47 7.62
N PHE A 6 -3.97 -0.64 8.09
CA PHE A 6 -5.40 -0.88 7.93
C PHE A 6 -5.92 0.03 6.82
N ILE A 7 -6.58 -0.55 5.81
CA ILE A 7 -7.33 0.19 4.80
C ILE A 7 -8.70 -0.48 4.65
N ASN A 8 -9.77 0.31 4.75
CA ASN A 8 -11.15 -0.15 4.54
C ASN A 8 -11.57 -1.41 5.32
N GLY A 9 -11.00 -1.63 6.51
CA GLY A 9 -11.30 -2.80 7.35
C GLY A 9 -10.35 -3.99 7.15
N ASP A 10 -9.57 -4.00 6.06
CA ASP A 10 -8.53 -4.99 5.82
C ASP A 10 -7.22 -4.62 6.51
N SER A 11 -6.57 -5.62 7.10
CA SER A 11 -5.27 -5.47 7.78
C SER A 11 -4.17 -6.12 6.95
N TYR A 12 -3.25 -5.31 6.44
CA TYR A 12 -2.06 -5.82 5.78
C TYR A 12 -0.90 -5.95 6.76
N ARG A 13 -0.34 -7.16 6.85
CA ARG A 13 0.90 -7.40 7.58
C ARG A 13 2.07 -7.05 6.68
N SER A 14 2.67 -5.91 6.98
CA SER A 14 3.90 -5.50 6.38
C SER A 14 4.80 -4.86 7.42
N SER A 15 6.09 -5.15 7.33
CA SER A 15 7.11 -4.55 8.17
C SER A 15 8.11 -3.78 7.32
N GLY A 16 8.79 -2.82 7.94
CA GLY A 16 9.82 -2.03 7.27
C GLY A 16 9.24 -1.10 6.19
N ARG A 17 9.92 -1.06 5.03
CA ARG A 17 9.67 -0.04 3.98
C ARG A 17 8.23 -0.08 3.46
N ASP A 18 7.72 -1.27 3.19
CA ASP A 18 6.38 -1.44 2.63
C ASP A 18 5.31 -0.87 3.57
N ALA A 19 5.45 -1.04 4.89
CA ALA A 19 4.51 -0.50 5.87
C ALA A 19 4.50 1.02 5.86
N THR A 20 5.67 1.65 5.71
CA THR A 20 5.78 3.10 5.56
C THR A 20 5.15 3.59 4.26
N LEU A 21 5.35 2.89 3.15
CA LEU A 21 4.78 3.25 1.85
C LEU A 21 3.25 3.09 1.84
N MET A 22 2.74 1.98 2.40
CA MET A 22 1.30 1.74 2.53
C MET A 22 0.63 2.76 3.46
N ARG A 23 1.30 3.15 4.56
CA ARG A 23 0.83 4.22 5.44
C ARG A 23 0.75 5.55 4.69
N ARG A 24 1.80 5.91 3.94
CA ARG A 24 1.80 7.13 3.12
C ARG A 24 0.67 7.13 2.09
N LEU A 25 0.47 6.00 1.41
CA LEU A 25 -0.63 5.86 0.46
C LEU A 25 -1.99 6.01 1.15
N ALA A 26 -2.17 5.44 2.35
CA ALA A 26 -3.41 5.60 3.12
C ALA A 26 -3.65 7.05 3.57
N ASP A 27 -2.61 7.73 4.04
CA ASP A 27 -2.71 9.08 4.61
C ASP A 27 -2.81 10.16 3.52
N ALA A 28 -1.94 10.10 2.51
CA ALA A 28 -1.87 11.09 1.43
C ALA A 28 -2.78 10.75 0.24
N ARG A 29 -3.36 9.55 0.21
CA ARG A 29 -4.14 9.00 -0.93
C ARG A 29 -3.38 8.98 -2.27
N GLN A 30 -2.07 9.16 -2.22
CA GLN A 30 -1.18 9.17 -3.39
C GLN A 30 0.15 8.52 -3.02
N LEU A 31 0.76 7.88 -4.00
CA LEU A 31 2.10 7.30 -3.90
C LEU A 31 2.85 7.65 -5.18
N ASP A 32 4.00 8.27 -5.05
CA ASP A 32 4.83 8.64 -6.20
C ASP A 32 5.35 7.40 -6.93
N ALA A 33 5.55 7.49 -8.24
CA ALA A 33 6.05 6.39 -9.06
C ALA A 33 7.41 5.83 -8.56
N ALA A 34 8.27 6.69 -7.99
CA ALA A 34 9.55 6.28 -7.40
C ALA A 34 9.35 5.38 -6.17
N ASP A 35 8.34 5.67 -5.35
CA ASP A 35 7.99 4.90 -4.17
C ASP A 35 7.19 3.64 -4.54
N ALA A 36 6.32 3.72 -5.55
CA ALA A 36 5.65 2.56 -6.15
C ALA A 36 6.63 1.56 -6.78
N GLY A 37 7.78 2.03 -7.29
CA GLY A 37 8.88 1.17 -7.75
C GLY A 37 9.61 0.45 -6.61
N ARG A 38 9.52 0.98 -5.39
CA ARG A 38 10.18 0.47 -4.18
C ARG A 38 9.30 -0.45 -3.34
N VAL A 39 8.03 -0.63 -3.66
CA VAL A 39 7.23 -1.64 -2.94
C VAL A 39 7.75 -3.06 -3.26
N SER A 40 7.75 -3.95 -2.27
CA SER A 40 8.08 -5.35 -2.50
C SER A 40 7.09 -6.03 -3.45
N PRO A 41 7.43 -7.20 -4.02
CA PRO A 41 6.49 -7.95 -4.86
C PRO A 41 5.17 -8.27 -4.16
N GLN A 42 5.20 -8.55 -2.86
CA GLN A 42 4.00 -8.82 -2.07
C GLN A 42 3.13 -7.56 -1.93
N ALA A 43 3.74 -6.42 -1.61
CA ALA A 43 3.03 -5.15 -1.54
C ALA A 43 2.49 -4.73 -2.92
N ARG A 44 3.18 -5.06 -4.02
CA ARG A 44 2.69 -4.81 -5.37
C ARG A 44 1.44 -5.63 -5.71
N ALA A 45 1.41 -6.91 -5.35
CA ALA A 45 0.23 -7.76 -5.56
C ALA A 45 -0.99 -7.18 -4.85
N MET A 46 -0.80 -6.74 -3.60
CA MET A 46 -1.85 -6.09 -2.83
C MET A 46 -2.32 -4.76 -3.42
N LEU A 47 -1.41 -3.92 -3.94
CA LEU A 47 -1.81 -2.71 -4.66
C LEU A 47 -2.65 -3.05 -5.90
N SER A 48 -2.36 -4.15 -6.60
CA SER A 48 -3.20 -4.64 -7.69
C SER A 48 -4.59 -5.03 -7.19
N ASP A 49 -4.69 -5.81 -6.10
CA ASP A 49 -5.98 -6.19 -5.51
C ASP A 49 -6.82 -4.96 -5.15
N TRP A 50 -6.19 -3.92 -4.59
CA TRP A 50 -6.86 -2.66 -4.27
C TRP A 50 -7.26 -1.85 -5.49
N CYS A 51 -6.49 -1.93 -6.58
CA CYS A 51 -6.85 -1.33 -7.85
C CYS A 51 -8.07 -2.03 -8.46
N GLU A 52 -8.13 -3.37 -8.40
CA GLU A 52 -9.27 -4.16 -8.85
C GLU A 52 -10.52 -3.92 -7.98
N ALA A 53 -10.35 -3.72 -6.68
CA ALA A 53 -11.42 -3.32 -5.77
C ALA A 53 -11.88 -1.87 -5.96
N GLY A 54 -11.18 -1.08 -6.78
CA GLY A 54 -11.48 0.34 -7.04
C GLY A 54 -11.14 1.27 -5.89
N TRP A 55 -10.25 0.87 -4.97
CA TRP A 55 -9.84 1.66 -3.82
C TRP A 55 -8.73 2.65 -4.14
N ILE A 56 -7.87 2.26 -5.07
CA ILE A 56 -6.81 3.10 -5.63
C ILE A 56 -6.85 3.00 -7.16
N HIS A 57 -6.29 3.99 -7.82
CA HIS A 57 -6.17 4.00 -9.27
C HIS A 57 -4.75 4.38 -9.66
N ALA A 58 -4.16 3.63 -10.59
CA ALA A 58 -2.96 4.10 -11.27
C ALA A 58 -3.36 5.25 -12.21
N ALA A 59 -2.74 6.42 -12.02
CA ALA A 59 -2.89 7.57 -12.90
C ALA A 59 -1.89 7.51 -14.06
#